data_AF-A0A9Q0XNN7-F1
#
_entry.id   AF-A0A9Q0XNN7-F1
#
_cell.length_a   1.000
_cell.length_b   1.000
_cell.length_c   1.000
_cell.angle_alpha   90.00
_cell.angle_beta   90.00
_cell.angle_gamma   90.00
#
_symmetry.space_group_name_H-M   'P 1'
#
loop_
_entity.id
_entity.type
_entity.pdbx_description
1 polymer ?
#
loop_
_entity_poly.entity_id
_entity_poly.type
_entity_poly.pdbx_seq_one_letter_code
_entity_poly.pdbx_strand_id
1 'polypeptide(L)'
;MTSNNEGHKLDLIGRCHYSLASFSLHTSNYLCAMEAYNRNLMHKLLSFIHFLPDDLRNKALSYHSEAMSLIDYEMIISRHAADATSKQIAMAIHFRRHAWLRNASIPDDARNRIEDSPLLPQPMKHLTT
;
A
#
# COMPACT_ATOMS: atom_id res chain seq x y z
N MET A 1 6.53 24.81 -29.17
CA MET A 1 7.73 24.06 -28.69
C MET A 1 7.74 23.78 -27.17
N THR A 2 6.85 24.38 -26.37
CA THR A 2 6.82 24.25 -24.89
C THR A 2 6.09 23.01 -24.35
N SER A 3 5.07 22.51 -25.08
CA SER A 3 4.24 21.35 -24.67
C SER A 3 5.03 20.05 -24.43
N ASN A 4 6.04 19.78 -25.27
CA ASN A 4 6.81 18.53 -25.21
C ASN A 4 7.71 18.45 -23.95
N ASN A 5 8.22 19.59 -23.46
CA ASN A 5 9.04 19.64 -22.26
C ASN A 5 8.19 19.39 -21.00
N GLU A 6 6.98 19.91 -20.96
CA GLU A 6 6.04 19.68 -19.85
C GLU A 6 5.55 18.23 -19.79
N GLY A 7 5.23 17.62 -20.93
CA GLY A 7 4.90 16.19 -21.02
C GLY A 7 6.06 15.32 -20.53
N HIS A 8 7.29 15.61 -20.95
CA HIS A 8 8.48 14.88 -20.49
C HIS A 8 8.70 14.99 -18.97
N LYS A 9 8.52 16.19 -18.40
CA LYS A 9 8.63 16.38 -16.94
C LYS A 9 7.56 15.59 -16.17
N LEU A 10 6.32 15.59 -16.65
CA LEU A 10 5.22 14.83 -16.05
C LEU A 10 5.46 13.31 -16.10
N ASP A 11 5.97 12.81 -17.23
CA ASP A 11 6.33 11.39 -17.34
C ASP A 11 7.48 11.02 -16.39
N LEU A 12 8.48 11.89 -16.23
CA LEU A 12 9.58 11.68 -15.28
C LEU A 12 9.06 11.64 -13.83
N ILE A 13 8.17 12.59 -13.46
CA ILE A 13 7.52 12.62 -12.14
C ILE A 13 6.73 11.32 -11.92
N GLY A 14 5.95 10.89 -12.91
CA GLY A 14 5.18 9.66 -12.85
C GLY A 14 6.06 8.42 -12.71
N ARG A 15 7.17 8.31 -13.44
CA ARG A 15 8.13 7.20 -13.28
C ARG A 15 8.76 7.17 -11.89
N CYS A 16 9.16 8.33 -11.36
CA CYS A 16 9.72 8.45 -10.02
C CYS A 16 8.72 7.99 -8.94
N HIS A 17 7.49 8.50 -8.98
CA HIS A 17 6.44 8.12 -8.04
C HIS A 17 6.07 6.64 -8.15
N TYR A 18 6.01 6.10 -9.37
CA TYR A 18 5.73 4.68 -9.58
C TYR A 18 6.80 3.80 -8.91
N SER A 19 8.08 4.09 -9.15
CA SER A 19 9.18 3.32 -8.56
C SER A 19 9.20 3.42 -7.04
N LEU A 20 9.02 4.62 -6.49
CA LEU A 20 8.96 4.83 -5.05
C LEU A 20 7.78 4.09 -4.42
N ALA A 21 6.58 4.26 -4.97
CA ALA A 21 5.37 3.62 -4.45
C ALA A 21 5.43 2.10 -4.59
N SER A 22 6.00 1.57 -5.67
CA SER A 22 6.22 0.13 -5.85
C SER A 22 7.17 -0.41 -4.78
N PHE A 23 8.28 0.29 -4.51
CA PHE A 23 9.19 -0.08 -3.43
C PHE A 23 8.48 -0.08 -2.08
N SER A 24 7.77 0.99 -1.74
CA SER A 24 7.02 1.10 -0.49
C SER A 24 5.93 0.03 -0.34
N LEU A 25 5.26 -0.36 -1.44
CA LEU A 25 4.29 -1.45 -1.44
C LEU A 25 4.95 -2.79 -1.11
N HIS A 26 6.10 -3.08 -1.74
CA HIS A 26 6.86 -4.29 -1.42
C HIS A 26 7.31 -4.28 0.04
N THR A 27 7.88 -3.18 0.53
CA THR A 27 8.26 -3.04 1.95
C THR A 27 7.07 -3.26 2.88
N SER A 28 5.91 -2.67 2.59
CA SER A 28 4.70 -2.84 3.41
C SER A 28 4.23 -4.29 3.44
N ASN A 29 4.30 -5.00 2.31
CA ASN A 29 3.97 -6.42 2.24
C ASN A 29 4.97 -7.28 3.03
N TYR A 30 6.26 -6.98 2.96
CA TYR A 30 7.27 -7.66 3.76
C TYR A 30 7.07 -7.43 5.26
N LEU A 31 6.80 -6.19 5.68
CA LEU A 31 6.50 -5.87 7.08
C LEU A 31 5.27 -6.65 7.57
N CYS A 32 4.19 -6.69 6.79
CA CYS A 32 3.01 -7.47 7.14
C CYS A 32 3.32 -8.97 7.32
N ALA A 33 4.15 -9.54 6.45
CA ALA A 33 4.58 -10.94 6.57
C ALA A 33 5.47 -11.17 7.80
N MET A 34 6.37 -10.23 8.11
CA MET A 34 7.20 -10.28 9.32
C MET A 34 6.34 -10.20 10.59
N GLU A 35 5.33 -9.34 10.63
CA GLU A 35 4.45 -9.25 11.80
C GLU A 35 3.58 -10.49 11.98
N ALA A 36 3.11 -11.10 10.89
CA ALA A 36 2.43 -12.39 10.97
C ALA A 36 3.34 -13.47 11.56
N TYR A 37 4.64 -13.45 11.23
CA TYR A 37 5.63 -14.35 11.82
C TYR A 37 5.90 -14.03 13.30
N ASN A 38 6.06 -12.76 13.67
CA ASN A 38 6.22 -12.31 15.06
C ASN A 38 5.04 -12.75 15.92
N ARG A 39 3.81 -12.63 15.40
CA ARG A 39 2.59 -13.11 16.05
C ARG A 39 2.69 -14.60 16.40
N ASN A 40 3.11 -15.41 15.42
CA ASN A 40 3.31 -16.84 15.63
C ASN A 40 4.41 -17.14 16.66
N LEU A 41 5.49 -16.35 16.66
CA LEU A 41 6.54 -16.47 17.66
C LEU A 41 6.04 -16.15 19.08
N MET A 42 5.24 -15.10 19.24
CA MET A 42 4.62 -14.76 20.53
C MET A 42 3.67 -15.85 21.02
N HIS A 43 2.86 -16.45 20.13
CA HIS A 43 2.03 -17.61 20.48
C HIS A 43 2.87 -18.79 20.98
N LYS A 44 4.03 -19.06 20.38
CA LYS A 44 4.95 -20.10 20.89
C LYS A 44 5.54 -19.70 22.24
N LEU A 45 5.90 -18.43 22.44
CA LEU A 45 6.43 -17.91 23.70
C LEU A 45 5.44 -18.12 24.86
N LEU A 46 4.14 -18.01 24.60
CA LEU A 46 3.11 -18.23 25.62
C LEU A 46 3.26 -19.57 26.34
N SER A 47 3.62 -20.65 25.63
CA SER A 47 3.86 -21.97 26.25
C SER A 47 5.00 -21.94 27.27
N PHE A 48 6.05 -21.14 27.04
CA PHE A 48 7.19 -21.00 27.94
C PHE A 48 6.85 -20.18 29.19
N ILE A 49 6.00 -19.17 29.04
CA ILE A 49 5.54 -18.32 30.16
C ILE A 49 4.85 -19.16 31.24
N HIS A 50 4.21 -20.27 30.87
CA HIS A 50 3.55 -21.18 31.82
C HIS A 50 4.52 -21.99 32.68
N PHE A 51 5.83 -21.99 32.40
CA PHE A 51 6.83 -22.62 33.26
C PHE A 51 7.49 -21.65 34.26
N LEU A 52 7.18 -20.35 34.18
CA LEU A 52 7.74 -19.36 35.10
C LEU A 52 7.15 -19.52 36.52
N PRO A 53 7.86 -19.07 37.57
CA PRO A 53 7.27 -18.85 38.89
C PRO A 53 6.14 -17.83 38.86
N ASP A 54 5.18 -17.92 39.79
CA ASP A 54 3.92 -17.16 39.72
C ASP A 54 4.10 -15.63 39.75
N ASP A 55 5.09 -15.13 40.46
CA ASP A 55 5.44 -13.71 40.55
C ASP A 55 5.94 -13.13 39.22
N LEU A 56 6.63 -13.95 38.41
CA LEU A 56 7.13 -13.60 37.09
C LEU A 56 6.12 -13.90 35.99
N ARG A 57 5.33 -14.96 36.15
CA ARG A 57 4.31 -15.40 35.18
C ARG A 57 3.30 -14.30 34.88
N ASN A 58 2.75 -13.66 35.92
CA ASN A 58 1.73 -12.62 35.74
C ASN A 58 2.29 -11.40 34.97
N LYS A 59 3.54 -11.00 35.27
CA LYS A 59 4.21 -9.92 34.55
C LYS A 59 4.47 -10.30 33.09
N ALA A 60 4.96 -11.51 32.85
CA ALA A 60 5.22 -12.01 31.50
C ALA A 60 3.92 -12.12 30.66
N LEU A 61 2.81 -12.57 31.25
CA LEU A 61 1.50 -12.58 30.59
C LEU A 61 1.02 -11.17 30.22
N SER A 62 1.25 -10.18 31.10
CA SER A 62 0.95 -8.78 30.80
C SER A 62 1.75 -8.29 29.58
N TYR A 63 3.07 -8.53 29.55
CA TYR A 63 3.92 -8.14 28.42
C TYR A 63 3.55 -8.87 27.13
N HIS A 64 3.20 -10.15 27.22
CA HIS A 64 2.71 -10.91 26.07
C HIS A 64 1.42 -10.30 25.50
N SER A 65 0.46 -9.93 26.36
CA SER A 65 -0.78 -9.28 25.92
C SER A 65 -0.53 -7.92 25.24
N GLU A 66 0.40 -7.13 25.76
CA GLU A 66 0.81 -5.86 25.18
C GLU A 66 1.49 -6.05 23.83
N ALA A 67 2.44 -6.98 23.73
CA ALA A 67 3.13 -7.33 22.49
C ALA A 67 2.16 -7.83 21.41
N MET A 68 1.19 -8.67 21.77
CA MET A 68 0.15 -9.12 20.85
C MET A 68 -0.70 -7.96 20.31
N SER A 69 -1.03 -7.00 21.19
CA SER A 69 -1.77 -5.81 20.79
C SER A 69 -0.96 -4.94 19.83
N LEU A 70 0.34 -4.75 20.11
CA LEU A 70 1.26 -4.00 19.24
C LEU A 70 1.34 -4.63 17.84
N ILE A 71 1.53 -5.94 17.77
CA ILE A 71 1.59 -6.68 16.49
C ILE A 71 0.30 -6.48 15.69
N ASP A 72 -0.88 -6.57 16.33
CA ASP A 72 -2.15 -6.36 15.65
C ASP A 72 -2.27 -4.92 15.09
N TYR A 73 -1.78 -3.91 15.81
CA TYR A 73 -1.71 -2.53 15.30
C TYR A 73 -0.73 -2.39 14.13
N GLU A 74 0.46 -2.98 14.20
CA GLU A 74 1.47 -2.93 13.14
C GLU A 74 0.99 -3.62 11.85
N MET A 75 0.22 -4.70 11.97
CA MET A 75 -0.44 -5.35 10.82
C MET A 75 -1.49 -4.44 10.17
N ILE A 76 -2.26 -3.68 10.97
CA ILE A 76 -3.23 -2.70 10.45
C ILE A 76 -2.50 -1.56 9.73
N ILE A 77 -1.43 -1.03 10.33
CA ILE A 77 -0.61 0.03 9.74
C ILE A 77 -0.01 -0.42 8.41
N SER A 78 0.55 -1.63 8.35
CA SER A 78 1.12 -2.20 7.13
C SER A 78 0.09 -2.30 6.01
N ARG A 79 -1.16 -2.67 6.34
CA ARG A 79 -2.27 -2.71 5.39
C ARG A 79 -2.64 -1.32 4.88
N HIS A 80 -2.77 -0.34 5.78
CA HIS A 80 -3.04 1.04 5.38
C HIS A 80 -1.92 1.64 4.53
N ALA A 81 -0.66 1.29 4.81
CA ALA A 81 0.48 1.67 4.00
C ALA A 81 0.42 1.03 2.60
N ALA A 82 0.06 -0.26 2.49
CA ALA A 82 -0.15 -0.92 1.21
C ALA A 82 -1.30 -0.27 0.39
N ASP A 83 -2.41 0.09 1.04
CA ASP A 83 -3.51 0.80 0.39
C ASP A 83 -3.11 2.19 -0.09
N ALA A 84 -2.37 2.95 0.73
CA ALA A 84 -1.88 4.28 0.39
C ALA A 84 -0.90 4.24 -0.79
N THR A 85 0.04 3.29 -0.78
CA THR A 85 1.01 3.10 -1.88
C THR A 85 0.34 2.65 -3.16
N SER A 86 -0.70 1.81 -3.07
CA SER A 86 -1.53 1.44 -4.24
C SER A 86 -2.21 2.65 -4.89
N LYS A 87 -2.71 3.60 -4.08
CA LYS A 87 -3.25 4.87 -4.60
C LYS A 87 -2.16 5.74 -5.23
N GLN A 88 -0.96 5.77 -4.67
CA GLN A 88 0.19 6.49 -5.25
C GLN A 88 0.60 5.89 -6.61
N ILE A 89 0.58 4.56 -6.76
CA ILE A 89 0.80 3.90 -8.05
C ILE A 89 -0.26 4.34 -9.07
N ALA A 90 -1.53 4.37 -8.69
CA ALA A 90 -2.60 4.84 -9.57
C ALA A 90 -2.38 6.32 -10.00
N MET A 91 -1.99 7.20 -9.08
CA MET A 91 -1.63 8.59 -9.40
C MET A 91 -0.43 8.67 -10.35
N ALA A 92 0.60 7.85 -10.12
CA ALA A 92 1.77 7.79 -10.99
C ALA A 92 1.40 7.36 -12.42
N ILE A 93 0.52 6.36 -12.56
CA ILE A 93 -0.02 5.93 -13.85
C ILE A 93 -0.82 7.08 -14.49
N HIS A 94 -1.62 7.81 -13.73
CA HIS A 94 -2.37 8.96 -14.22
C HIS A 94 -1.44 10.06 -14.78
N PHE A 95 -0.35 10.42 -14.07
CA PHE A 95 0.63 11.39 -14.58
C PHE A 95 1.27 10.95 -15.89
N ARG A 96 1.65 9.67 -15.98
CA ARG A 96 2.23 9.11 -17.20
C ARG A 96 1.21 9.10 -18.34
N ARG A 97 -0.03 8.70 -18.06
CA ARG A 97 -1.12 8.75 -19.04
C ARG A 97 -1.31 10.16 -19.59
N HIS A 98 -1.42 11.16 -18.71
CA HIS A 98 -1.60 12.55 -19.10
C HIS A 98 -0.41 13.06 -19.94
N ALA A 99 0.82 12.76 -19.54
CA ALA A 99 2.03 13.08 -20.30
C ALA A 99 2.02 12.50 -21.72
N TRP A 100 1.64 11.23 -21.85
CA TRP A 100 1.58 10.54 -23.15
C TRP A 100 0.47 11.09 -24.04
N LEU A 101 -0.71 11.33 -23.46
CA LEU A 101 -1.85 11.86 -24.21
C LEU A 101 -1.66 13.31 -24.67
N ARG A 102 -0.91 14.12 -23.92
CA ARG A 102 -0.50 15.47 -24.33
C ARG A 102 0.39 15.46 -25.58
N ASN A 103 1.20 14.41 -25.73
CA ASN A 103 2.07 14.21 -26.89
C ASN A 103 1.37 13.45 -28.04
N ALA A 104 0.21 12.87 -27.79
CA ALA A 104 -0.57 12.16 -28.79
C ALA A 104 -1.36 13.13 -29.67
N SER A 105 -1.29 12.95 -30.99
CA SER A 105 -2.09 13.69 -31.99
C SER A 105 -3.53 13.16 -32.06
N ILE A 106 -4.26 13.23 -30.94
CA ILE A 106 -5.67 12.82 -30.84
C ILE A 106 -6.59 14.02 -30.55
N PRO A 107 -7.88 13.96 -30.94
CA PRO A 107 -8.85 14.99 -30.60
C PRO A 107 -9.05 15.13 -29.09
N ASP A 108 -9.33 16.35 -28.62
CA ASP A 108 -9.47 16.63 -27.19
C ASP A 108 -10.62 15.84 -26.53
N ASP A 109 -11.74 15.59 -27.21
CA ASP A 109 -12.82 14.74 -26.69
C ASP A 109 -12.34 13.30 -26.44
N ALA A 110 -11.57 12.74 -27.37
CA ALA A 110 -10.99 11.41 -27.20
C ALA A 110 -9.94 11.41 -26.08
N ARG A 111 -9.14 12.48 -25.94
CA ARG A 111 -8.17 12.63 -24.86
C ARG A 111 -8.85 12.61 -23.49
N ASN A 112 -9.88 13.43 -23.31
CA ASN A 112 -10.58 13.57 -22.04
C ASN A 112 -11.27 12.26 -21.64
N ARG A 113 -11.95 11.61 -22.59
CA ARG A 113 -12.58 10.29 -22.36
C ARG A 113 -11.57 9.23 -21.93
N ILE A 114 -10.38 9.25 -22.55
CA ILE A 114 -9.31 8.37 -22.12
C ILE A 114 -8.90 8.79 -20.71
N GLU A 115 -8.47 10.03 -20.46
CA GLU A 115 -8.03 10.50 -19.14
C GLU A 115 -8.98 10.16 -17.97
N ASP A 116 -10.28 10.35 -18.15
CA ASP A 116 -11.32 10.12 -17.15
C ASP A 116 -11.67 8.64 -16.92
N SER A 117 -11.19 7.74 -17.80
CA SER A 117 -11.45 6.31 -17.67
C SER A 117 -10.76 5.76 -16.41
N PRO A 118 -11.49 5.03 -15.55
CA PRO A 118 -10.97 4.56 -14.27
C PRO A 118 -9.80 3.58 -14.47
N LEU A 119 -8.73 3.78 -13.70
CA LEU A 119 -7.53 2.92 -13.73
C LEU A 119 -7.75 1.57 -13.03
N LEU A 120 -8.75 1.50 -12.15
CA LEU A 120 -9.15 0.29 -11.44
C LEU A 120 -10.57 -0.10 -11.87
N PRO A 121 -10.89 -1.40 -11.95
CA PRO A 121 -12.26 -1.83 -12.13
C PRO A 121 -13.12 -1.22 -11.01
N GLN A 122 -14.14 -0.45 -11.38
CA GLN A 122 -15.14 -0.04 -10.40
C GLN A 122 -15.96 -1.27 -10.03
N PRO A 123 -16.37 -1.44 -8.76
CA PRO A 123 -17.37 -2.44 -8.42
C PRO A 123 -18.60 -2.21 -9.30
N MET A 124 -19.03 -3.24 -10.03
CA MET A 124 -20.16 -3.19 -10.95
C MET A 124 -21.44 -2.82 -10.19
N LYS A 125 -21.90 -1.57 -10.34
CA LYS A 125 -23.07 -1.02 -9.63
C LYS A 125 -24.42 -1.59 -10.07
N HIS A 126 -24.45 -2.58 -10.96
CA HIS A 126 -25.66 -3.05 -11.67
C HIS A 126 -26.11 -4.47 -11.28
N LEU A 127 -25.60 -5.05 -10.18
CA LEU A 127 -26.05 -6.36 -9.67
C LEU A 127 -26.68 -6.32 -8.28
N THR A 128 -27.09 -5.14 -7.81
CA THR A 128 -27.92 -5.00 -6.60
C THR A 128 -29.23 -4.30 -6.95
N THR A 129 -30.13 -5.05 -7.56
CA THR A 129 -31.58 -4.80 -7.61
C THR A 129 -32.29 -6.11 -7.40
#